data_AF-X5XH88-F1
#
_entry.id   AF-X5XH88-F1
#
_cell.length_a   1.000
_cell.length_b   1.000
_cell.length_c   1.000
_cell.angle_alpha   90.00
_cell.angle_beta   90.00
_cell.angle_gamma   90.00
#
_symmetry.space_group_name_H-M   'P 1'
#
loop_
_entity.id
_entity.type
_entity.pdbx_description
1 polymer ?
#
loop_
_entity_poly.entity_id
_entity_poly.type
_entity_poly.pdbx_seq_one_letter_code
_entity_poly.pdbx_strand_id
1 'polypeptide(L)'
;MLERDFGADGTIFITRRDQQFTDMIPRLIDRGVSFVEIGGNDAIMLTVLSAADFAPPEGARALFSQPFPIDPATRRTGLIVAVRKLHIVLPALFEAGARLERVYN
;
A
#
# COMPACT_ATOMS: atom_id res chain seq x y z
N MET A 1 -8.59 17.33 -3.30
CA MET A 1 -8.16 16.77 -2.01
C MET A 1 -8.54 17.80 -0.95
N LEU A 2 -9.33 17.43 0.05
CA LEU A 2 -9.55 18.29 1.20
C LEU A 2 -8.57 17.83 2.29
N GLU A 3 -7.81 18.77 2.82
CA GLU A 3 -6.87 18.55 3.91
C GLU A 3 -7.35 19.34 5.12
N ARG A 4 -7.37 18.69 6.28
CA ARG A 4 -7.66 19.35 7.56
C ARG A 4 -6.57 18.98 8.56
N ASP A 5 -5.77 19.97 8.92
CA ASP A 5 -4.65 19.84 9.86
C ASP A 5 -5.14 20.07 11.30
N PHE A 6 -4.75 19.18 12.20
CA PHE A 6 -4.99 19.26 13.65
C PHE A 6 -3.67 19.42 14.43
N GLY A 7 -2.56 19.78 13.77
CA GLY A 7 -1.28 20.00 14.42
C GLY A 7 -0.69 18.70 14.98
N ALA A 8 -0.42 18.65 16.29
CA ALA A 8 0.19 17.49 16.92
C ALA A 8 -0.70 16.23 16.90
N ASP A 9 -2.01 16.40 16.74
CA ASP A 9 -2.99 15.31 16.71
C ASP A 9 -3.11 14.63 15.33
N GLY A 10 -2.47 15.20 14.30
CA GLY A 10 -2.40 14.64 12.94
C GLY A 10 -3.20 15.39 11.89
N THR A 11 -3.32 14.81 10.70
CA THR A 11 -3.96 15.44 9.54
C THR A 11 -4.96 14.49 8.89
N ILE A 12 -6.15 14.99 8.55
CA ILE A 12 -7.17 14.23 7.83
C ILE A 12 -7.12 14.59 6.35
N PHE A 13 -7.01 13.56 5.50
CA PHE A 13 -7.12 13.69 4.04
C PHE A 13 -8.43 13.08 3.55
N ILE A 14 -9.25 13.88 2.87
CA ILE A 14 -10.45 13.41 2.17
C ILE A 14 -10.18 13.38 0.67
N THR A 15 -10.28 12.18 0.11
CA THR A 15 -10.08 11.92 -1.32
C THR A 15 -11.36 11.41 -1.97
N ARG A 16 -11.40 11.47 -3.31
CA ARG A 16 -12.36 10.66 -4.06
C ARG A 16 -11.93 9.19 -3.96
N ARG A 17 -12.91 8.28 -4.07
CA ARG A 17 -12.73 6.83 -3.88
C ARG A 17 -12.10 6.12 -5.10
N ASP A 18 -11.62 6.87 -6.09
CA ASP A 18 -11.09 6.39 -7.37
C ASP A 18 -9.60 5.98 -7.28
N GLN A 19 -8.99 5.60 -8.42
CA GLN A 19 -7.57 5.19 -8.53
C GLN A 19 -6.58 6.18 -7.87
N GLN A 20 -6.99 7.42 -7.59
CA GLN A 20 -6.21 8.41 -6.84
C GLN A 20 -5.69 7.85 -5.52
N PHE A 21 -6.39 6.92 -4.88
CA PHE A 21 -5.94 6.34 -3.62
C PHE A 21 -4.63 5.52 -3.76
N THR A 22 -4.50 4.77 -4.85
CA THR A 22 -3.29 3.95 -5.12
C THR A 22 -2.08 4.83 -5.42
N ASP A 23 -2.27 5.95 -6.13
CA ASP A 23 -1.19 6.88 -6.46
C ASP A 23 -0.84 7.83 -5.31
N MET A 24 -1.81 8.16 -4.45
CA MET A 24 -1.62 9.12 -3.37
C MET A 24 -0.81 8.54 -2.21
N ILE A 25 -1.04 7.28 -1.83
CA ILE A 25 -0.34 6.68 -0.69
C ILE A 25 1.18 6.75 -0.85
N PRO A 26 1.79 6.29 -1.97
CA PRO A 26 3.23 6.41 -2.17
C PRO A 26 3.73 7.85 -2.07
N ARG A 27 3.02 8.81 -2.68
CA ARG A 27 3.40 10.23 -2.65
C ARG A 27 3.38 10.85 -1.26
N LEU A 28 2.46 10.42 -0.40
CA LEU A 28 2.41 10.86 0.99
C LEU A 28 3.56 10.25 1.80
N ILE A 29 3.86 8.97 1.58
CA ILE A 29 5.01 8.29 2.19
C ILE A 29 6.33 8.97 1.79
N ASP A 30 6.48 9.33 0.51
CA ASP A 30 7.66 10.06 0.00
C ASP A 30 7.85 11.42 0.69
N ARG A 31 6.78 12.00 1.25
CA ARG A 31 6.81 13.25 2.04
C ARG A 31 7.04 13.02 3.53
N GLY A 32 7.32 11.78 3.94
CA GLY A 32 7.52 11.40 5.35
C GLY A 32 6.22 11.17 6.12
N VAL A 33 5.07 11.09 5.44
CA VAL A 33 3.78 10.84 6.12
C VAL A 33 3.64 9.36 6.46
N SER A 34 3.31 9.08 7.72
CA SER A 34 2.81 7.79 8.18
C SER A 34 1.31 7.86 8.43
N PHE A 35 0.64 6.72 8.32
CA PHE A 35 -0.81 6.62 8.51
C PHE A 35 -1.14 5.96 9.83
N VAL A 36 -2.21 6.41 10.50
CA VAL A 36 -2.75 5.72 11.69
C VAL A 36 -3.87 4.77 11.27
N GLU A 37 -4.79 5.28 10.47
CA GLU A 37 -5.99 4.58 9.98
C GLU A 37 -6.28 5.03 8.55
N ILE A 38 -6.89 4.14 7.77
CA ILE A 38 -7.44 4.46 6.45
C ILE A 38 -8.90 4.03 6.42
N GLY A 39 -9.82 5.00 6.34
CA GLY A 39 -11.25 4.72 6.20
C GLY A 39 -11.86 3.84 7.30
N GLY A 40 -11.40 3.96 8.55
CA GLY A 40 -11.82 3.07 9.65
C GLY A 40 -10.94 1.85 9.86
N ASN A 41 -10.00 1.55 8.96
CA ASN A 41 -9.23 0.32 8.97
C ASN A 41 -7.82 0.50 9.55
N ASP A 42 -7.39 -0.43 10.40
CA ASP A 42 -6.03 -0.54 10.93
C ASP A 42 -5.12 -1.45 10.09
N ALA A 43 -5.70 -2.19 9.14
CA ALA A 43 -5.03 -2.99 8.13
C ALA A 43 -5.71 -2.83 6.77
N ILE A 44 -4.93 -2.86 5.70
CA ILE A 44 -5.42 -2.66 4.34
C ILE A 44 -4.95 -3.78 3.43
N MET A 45 -5.79 -4.14 2.45
CA MET A 45 -5.37 -5.04 1.39
C MET A 45 -4.71 -4.25 0.26
N LEU A 46 -3.61 -4.77 -0.25
CA LEU A 46 -3.01 -4.30 -1.50
C LEU A 46 -2.59 -5.46 -2.38
N THR A 47 -2.46 -5.21 -3.67
CA THR A 47 -1.83 -6.12 -4.62
C THR A 47 -0.59 -5.48 -5.20
N VAL A 48 0.43 -6.32 -5.41
CA VAL A 48 1.65 -5.95 -6.13
C VAL A 48 1.92 -6.91 -7.26
N LEU A 49 2.66 -6.44 -8.26
CA LEU A 49 3.22 -7.25 -9.34
C LEU A 49 4.73 -7.42 -9.14
N SER A 50 5.25 -8.64 -9.28
CA SER A 50 6.68 -8.93 -9.18
C SER A 50 7.09 -10.06 -10.11
N ALA A 51 8.38 -10.11 -10.50
CA ALA A 51 8.92 -11.16 -11.35
C ALA A 51 9.14 -12.50 -10.60
N ALA A 52 9.27 -12.43 -9.27
CA ALA A 52 9.49 -13.57 -8.40
C ALA A 52 8.68 -13.46 -7.11
N ASP A 53 8.53 -14.58 -6.40
CA ASP A 53 8.03 -14.58 -5.03
C ASP A 53 9.02 -13.89 -4.09
N PHE A 54 8.49 -13.25 -3.05
CA PHE A 54 9.25 -12.56 -2.03
C PHE A 54 8.65 -12.87 -0.65
N ALA A 55 9.48 -12.83 0.39
CA ALA A 55 8.99 -12.88 1.77
C ALA A 55 8.28 -11.54 2.09
N PRO A 56 7.04 -11.56 2.61
CA PRO A 56 6.37 -10.33 3.02
C PRO A 56 7.20 -9.56 4.06
N PRO A 57 7.40 -8.24 3.88
CA PRO A 57 8.09 -7.41 4.87
C PRO A 57 7.38 -7.39 6.24
N GLU A 58 8.08 -6.96 7.28
CA GLU A 58 7.47 -6.76 8.61
C GLU A 58 6.25 -5.84 8.52
N GLY A 59 5.13 -6.28 9.10
CA GLY A 59 3.86 -5.53 9.02
C GLY A 59 3.00 -5.90 7.81
N ALA A 60 3.44 -6.82 6.97
CA ALA A 60 2.67 -7.40 5.88
C ALA A 60 2.50 -8.92 6.04
N ARG A 61 1.41 -9.46 5.49
CA ARG A 61 1.17 -10.90 5.38
C ARG A 61 0.60 -11.21 4.00
N ALA A 62 1.18 -12.20 3.32
CA ALA A 62 0.65 -12.71 2.06
C ALA A 62 -0.71 -13.39 2.27
N LEU A 63 -1.66 -13.06 1.41
CA LEU A 63 -2.93 -13.76 1.25
C LEU A 63 -2.86 -14.79 0.13
N PHE A 64 -2.23 -14.42 -0.99
CA PHE A 64 -2.03 -15.28 -2.14
C PHE A 64 -0.84 -14.77 -2.97
N SER A 65 -0.27 -15.66 -3.78
CA SER A 65 0.64 -15.33 -4.89
C SER A 65 0.29 -16.22 -6.07
N GLN A 66 0.03 -15.64 -7.23
CA GLN A 66 -0.38 -16.37 -8.44
C GLN A 66 0.22 -15.74 -9.70
N PRO A 67 0.50 -16.55 -10.75
CA PRO A 67 0.90 -16.01 -12.05
C PRO A 67 -0.14 -15.03 -12.60
N PHE A 68 0.31 -13.97 -13.26
CA PHE A 68 -0.57 -13.02 -13.91
C PHE A 68 -1.14 -13.64 -15.20
N PRO A 69 -2.46 -13.65 -15.42
CA PRO A 69 -3.05 -14.42 -16.52
C PRO A 69 -2.55 -14.08 -17.93
N ILE A 70 -2.15 -12.82 -18.15
CA ILE A 70 -1.70 -12.32 -19.46
C ILE A 70 -0.19 -12.42 -19.62
N ASP A 71 0.55 -12.51 -18.51
CA ASP A 71 2.00 -12.62 -18.48
C ASP A 71 2.43 -13.56 -17.33
N PRO A 72 2.61 -14.86 -17.59
CA PRO A 72 2.99 -15.83 -16.55
C PRO A 72 4.36 -15.58 -15.91
N ALA A 73 5.22 -14.76 -16.53
CA ALA A 73 6.50 -14.35 -15.93
C ALA A 73 6.30 -13.30 -14.82
N THR A 74 5.14 -12.65 -14.78
CA THR A 74 4.73 -11.74 -13.71
C THR A 74 3.85 -12.49 -12.72
N ARG A 75 3.98 -12.16 -11.43
CA ARG A 75 3.15 -12.69 -10.35
C ARG A 75 2.37 -11.57 -9.71
N ARG A 76 1.10 -11.83 -9.39
CA ARG A 76 0.27 -10.96 -8.55
C ARG A 76 0.22 -11.53 -7.14
N THR A 77 0.71 -10.74 -6.20
CA THR A 77 0.71 -11.07 -4.77
C THR A 77 -0.27 -10.18 -4.04
N GLY A 78 -1.24 -10.77 -3.36
CA GLY A 78 -2.15 -10.07 -2.46
C GLY A 78 -1.58 -10.04 -1.05
N LEU A 79 -1.55 -8.86 -0.43
CA LEU A 79 -1.00 -8.63 0.91
C LEU A 79 -2.04 -7.95 1.79
N ILE A 80 -2.14 -8.36 3.06
CA ILE A 80 -2.71 -7.53 4.12
C ILE A 80 -1.56 -6.82 4.81
N VAL A 81 -1.67 -5.50 4.95
CA VAL A 81 -0.63 -4.64 5.54
C VAL A 81 -1.21 -3.83 6.68
N ALA A 82 -0.55 -3.81 7.83
CA ALA A 82 -0.91 -2.91 8.92
C ALA A 82 -0.74 -1.45 8.45
N VAL A 83 -1.78 -0.63 8.57
CA VAL A 83 -1.80 0.75 8.06
C VAL A 83 -0.64 1.57 8.66
N ARG A 84 -0.42 1.44 9.97
CA ARG A 84 0.73 2.04 10.68
C ARG A 84 2.11 1.67 10.15
N LYS A 85 2.23 0.56 9.40
CA LYS A 85 3.49 0.10 8.80
C LYS A 85 3.55 0.34 7.29
N LEU A 86 2.53 0.92 6.65
CA LEU A 86 2.54 1.17 5.20
C LEU A 86 3.77 1.96 4.73
N HIS A 87 4.19 2.95 5.53
CA HIS A 87 5.35 3.80 5.25
C HIS A 87 6.70 3.06 5.26
N ILE A 88 6.78 1.86 5.84
CA ILE A 88 7.97 0.99 5.76
C ILE A 88 7.78 -0.18 4.79
N VAL A 89 6.55 -0.70 4.68
CA VAL A 89 6.25 -1.87 3.85
C VAL A 89 6.32 -1.52 2.37
N LEU A 90 5.73 -0.41 1.94
CA LEU A 90 5.72 -0.05 0.51
C LEU A 90 7.13 0.19 -0.03
N PRO A 91 8.01 0.98 0.63
CA PRO A 91 9.40 1.09 0.19
C PRO A 91 10.13 -0.26 0.16
N ALA A 92 9.95 -1.12 1.17
CA ALA A 92 10.58 -2.45 1.18
C ALA A 92 10.12 -3.34 0.01
N LEU A 93 8.84 -3.24 -0.38
CA LEU A 93 8.32 -3.93 -1.57
C LEU A 93 8.94 -3.40 -2.86
N PHE A 94 9.13 -2.08 -2.97
CA PHE A 94 9.75 -1.46 -4.14
C PHE A 94 11.22 -1.83 -4.28
N GLU A 95 11.97 -1.82 -3.17
CA GLU A 95 13.36 -2.30 -3.12
C GLU A 95 13.47 -3.79 -3.49
N ALA A 96 12.47 -4.60 -3.16
CA ALA A 96 12.37 -6.00 -3.58
C ALA A 96 11.96 -6.18 -5.06
N GLY A 97 11.80 -5.09 -5.82
CA GLY A 97 11.42 -5.12 -7.23
C GLY A 97 9.93 -5.35 -7.48
N ALA A 98 9.08 -5.24 -6.46
CA ALA A 98 7.63 -5.31 -6.62
C ALA A 98 7.08 -3.93 -7.02
N ARG A 99 6.02 -3.93 -7.83
CA ARG A 99 5.29 -2.72 -8.23
C ARG A 99 3.91 -2.72 -7.60
N LEU A 100 3.52 -1.61 -6.98
CA LEU A 100 2.15 -1.44 -6.49
C LEU A 100 1.15 -1.48 -7.65
N GLU A 101 0.18 -2.39 -7.55
CA GLU A 101 -0.92 -2.49 -8.51
C GLU A 101 -2.16 -1.77 -8.00
N ARG A 102 -2.57 -2.06 -6.76
CA ARG A 102 -3.79 -1.50 -6.18
C ARG A 102 -3.77 -1.53 -4.66
N VAL A 103 -4.33 -0.49 -4.07
CA VAL A 103 -4.73 -0.47 -2.64
C VAL A 103 -6.26 -0.50 -2.54
N TYR A 104 -6.81 -1.30 -1.62
CA TYR A 104 -8.24 -1.52 -1.45
C TYR A 104 -8.75 -0.89 -0.14
N ASN A 105 -9.77 -0.04 -0.19
CA ASN A 105 -10.42 0.62 0.96
C ASN A 105 -11.94 0.72 0.79
#